data_AF-A0A925LGT6-F1
#
_entry.id   AF-A0A925LGT6-F1
#
_cell.length_a   1.000
_cell.length_b   1.000
_cell.length_c   1.000
_cell.angle_alpha   90.00
_cell.angle_beta   90.00
_cell.angle_gamma   90.00
#
_symmetry.space_group_name_H-M   'P 1'
#
loop_
_entity.id
_entity.type
_entity.pdbx_description
1 polymer ?
#
loop_
_entity_poly.entity_id
_entity_poly.type
_entity_poly.pdbx_seq_one_letter_code
_entity_poly.pdbx_strand_id
1 'polypeptide(L)' 'FEKYEDCIVVEDALNGIVAAKAAGMKCIAVSTSFSAAELSKEEPDWICGNVYEIKELIARF' A
#
# COMPACT_ATOMS: atom_id res chain seq x y z
N PHE A 1 -16.88 -16.00 5.98
CA PHE A 1 -16.02 -15.01 6.64
C PHE A 1 -14.96 -14.62 5.63
N GLU A 2 -15.00 -13.40 5.11
CA GLU A 2 -14.00 -12.96 4.14
C GLU A 2 -12.66 -12.78 4.84
N LYS A 3 -11.61 -13.36 4.24
CA LYS A 3 -10.25 -13.29 4.76
C LYS A 3 -9.70 -11.90 4.46
N TYR A 4 -9.47 -11.11 5.49
CA TYR A 4 -8.77 -9.82 5.40
C TYR A 4 -7.36 -9.96 4.80
N GLU A 5 -6.78 -11.16 4.86
CA GLU A 5 -5.50 -11.54 4.23
C GLU A 5 -5.50 -11.37 2.70
N ASP A 6 -6.70 -11.41 2.08
CA ASP A 6 -6.88 -11.24 0.63
C ASP A 6 -7.18 -9.77 0.24
N CYS A 7 -7.28 -8.87 1.21
CA CYS A 7 -7.47 -7.44 0.96
C CYS A 7 -6.12 -6.72 0.76
N ILE A 8 -6.12 -5.77 -0.17
CA ILE A 8 -4.99 -4.87 -0.42
C ILE A 8 -5.45 -3.44 -0.15
N VAL A 9 -4.72 -2.74 0.71
CA VAL A 9 -4.90 -1.31 0.97
C VAL A 9 -4.09 -0.51 -0.05
N VAL A 10 -4.71 0.51 -0.64
CA VAL A 10 -4.03 1.51 -1.49
C VAL A 10 -4.04 2.82 -0.74
N GLU A 11 -2.87 3.38 -0.46
CA GLU A 11 -2.76 4.52 0.44
C GLU A 11 -1.63 5.47 0.02
N ASP A 12 -1.76 6.76 0.30
CA ASP A 12 -0.71 7.75 0.01
C ASP A 12 -0.19 8.50 1.23
N ALA A 13 -0.64 8.12 2.45
CA ALA A 13 -0.25 8.72 3.72
C ALA A 13 0.41 7.71 4.69
N LEU A 14 1.38 8.18 5.47
CA LEU A 14 2.16 7.36 6.43
C LEU A 14 1.26 6.59 7.41
N ASN A 15 0.32 7.28 8.06
CA ASN A 15 -0.56 6.68 9.08
C ASN A 15 -1.47 5.59 8.51
N GLY A 16 -1.86 5.70 7.23
CA GLY A 16 -2.69 4.68 6.60
C GLY A 16 -1.90 3.41 6.26
N ILE A 17 -0.62 3.54 5.88
CA ILE A 17 0.29 2.38 5.73
C ILE A 17 0.46 1.67 7.07
N VAL A 18 0.77 2.42 8.14
CA VAL A 18 0.91 1.86 9.50
C VAL A 18 -0.36 1.09 9.91
N ALA A 19 -1.54 1.66 9.65
CA ALA A 19 -2.80 1.01 9.95
C ALA A 19 -3.00 -0.28 9.14
N ALA A 20 -2.69 -0.28 7.84
CA ALA A 20 -2.78 -1.46 6.98
C ALA A 20 -1.87 -2.59 7.47
N LYS A 21 -0.61 -2.28 7.79
CA LYS A 21 0.35 -3.27 8.31
C LYS A 21 -0.06 -3.79 9.68
N ALA A 22 -0.54 -2.94 10.58
CA ALA A 22 -1.06 -3.35 11.89
C ALA A 22 -2.30 -4.26 11.77
N ALA A 23 -3.11 -4.10 10.72
CA ALA A 23 -4.24 -4.97 10.41
C ALA A 23 -3.85 -6.28 9.70
N GLY A 24 -2.55 -6.50 9.42
CA GLY A 24 -2.07 -7.68 8.71
C GLY A 24 -2.42 -7.70 7.22
N MET A 25 -2.76 -6.55 6.64
CA MET A 25 -3.11 -6.42 5.23
C MET A 25 -1.86 -6.12 4.37
N LYS A 26 -1.96 -6.45 3.08
CA LYS A 26 -1.03 -5.97 2.04
C LYS A 26 -1.29 -4.49 1.80
N CYS A 27 -0.25 -3.71 1.53
CA CYS A 27 -0.33 -2.28 1.25
C CYS A 27 0.46 -1.89 0.00
N ILE A 28 -0.20 -1.19 -0.93
CA ILE A 28 0.42 -0.49 -2.05
C ILE A 28 0.40 1.00 -1.72
N ALA A 29 1.58 1.58 -1.54
CA ALA A 29 1.74 3.00 -1.28
C ALA A 29 1.86 3.80 -2.58
N VAL A 30 1.18 4.94 -2.67
CA VAL A 30 1.23 5.84 -3.84
C VAL A 30 1.97 7.11 -3.45
N SER A 31 3.08 7.44 -4.12
CA SER A 31 3.91 8.60 -3.77
C SER A 31 3.37 9.94 -4.29
N THR A 32 2.08 10.22 -4.03
CA THR A 32 1.38 11.45 -4.43
C THR A 32 1.38 12.52 -3.34
N SER A 33 1.24 12.11 -2.07
CA SER A 33 1.24 13.03 -0.92
C SER A 33 2.60 13.09 -0.19
N PHE A 34 3.31 11.97 -0.11
CA PHE A 34 4.65 11.87 0.46
C PHE A 34 5.63 11.26 -0.54
N SER A 35 6.92 11.53 -0.37
CA SER A 35 7.94 10.92 -1.25
C SER A 35 8.02 9.41 -1.05
N ALA A 36 8.45 8.68 -2.08
CA ALA A 36 8.69 7.24 -1.97
C ALA A 36 9.66 6.89 -0.81
N ALA A 37 10.64 7.75 -0.52
CA ALA A 37 11.59 7.57 0.57
C ALA A 37 10.99 7.79 1.97
N GLU A 38 9.95 8.63 2.08
CA GLU A 38 9.20 8.77 3.33
C GLU A 38 8.26 7.57 3.51
N LEU A 39 7.52 7.19 2.47
CA LEU A 39 6.60 6.07 2.49
C LEU A 39 7.31 4.73 2.76
N SER A 40 8.52 4.54 2.25
CA SER A 40 9.29 3.29 2.45
C SER A 40 9.64 3.02 3.92
N LYS A 41 9.62 4.05 4.79
CA LYS A 41 9.91 3.89 6.22
C LYS A 41 8.82 3.11 6.96
N GLU A 42 7.60 3.12 6.43
CA GLU A 42 6.44 2.43 7.01
C GLU A 42 6.25 1.02 6.41
N GLU A 43 7.22 0.54 5.63
CA GLU A 43 7.26 -0.83 5.07
C GLU A 43 5.99 -1.26 4.29
N PRO A 44 5.49 -0.46 3.33
CA PRO A 44 4.47 -0.94 2.40
C PRO A 44 5.02 -2.09 1.54
N ASP A 45 4.15 -2.97 1.06
CA ASP A 45 4.55 -4.11 0.25
C ASP A 45 5.02 -3.67 -1.15
N TRP A 46 4.42 -2.61 -1.71
CA TRP A 46 4.85 -1.97 -2.95
C TRP A 46 4.71 -0.44 -2.88
N ILE A 47 5.49 0.29 -3.68
CA ILE A 47 5.36 1.74 -3.89
C ILE A 47 5.23 2.01 -5.38
N CYS A 48 4.27 2.84 -5.79
CA CYS A 48 4.12 3.32 -7.16
C CYS A 48 3.95 4.84 -7.22
N GLY A 49 4.18 5.43 -8.39
CA GLY A 49 4.12 6.88 -8.57
C GLY A 49 2.71 7.42 -8.72
N ASN A 50 1.75 6.58 -9.11
CA ASN A 50 0.37 6.96 -9.35
C ASN A 50 -0.56 5.73 -9.27
N VAL A 51 -1.87 6.00 -9.23
CA VAL A 51 -2.91 4.98 -9.12
C VAL A 51 -3.12 4.15 -10.40
N TYR A 52 -2.64 4.60 -11.56
CA TYR A 52 -2.84 3.86 -12.82
C TYR A 52 -2.04 2.56 -12.88
N GLU A 53 -0.94 2.48 -12.11
CA GLU A 53 -0.07 1.30 -12.00
C GLU A 53 -0.68 0.17 -11.14
N ILE A 54 -1.71 0.47 -10.34
CA ILE A 54 -2.27 -0.46 -9.35
C ILE A 54 -2.80 -1.74 -10.01
N LYS A 55 -3.44 -1.62 -11.18
CA LYS A 55 -4.01 -2.79 -11.87
C LYS A 55 -2.95 -3.85 -12.20
N GLU A 56 -1.76 -3.42 -12.59
CA GLU A 56 -0.65 -4.31 -12.90
C GLU A 56 0.01 -4.87 -11.64
N LEU A 57 0.01 -4.10 -10.55
CA LEU A 57 0.54 -4.54 -9.26
C LEU A 57 -0.33 -5.59 -8.59
N ILE A 58 -1.66 -5.39 -8.57
CA ILE A 58 -2.60 -6.36 -8.00
C ILE A 58 -2.50 -7.71 -8.71
N ALA A 59 -2.21 -7.73 -10.02
CA ALA A 59 -2.04 -8.97 -10.77
C ALA A 59 -0.77 -9.79 -10.39
N ARG A 60 0.12 -9.24 -9.56
CA ARG A 60 1.34 -9.91 -9.06
C ARG A 60 1.17 -10.55 -7.68
N PHE A 61 0.02 -10.33 -7.05
CA PHE A 61 -0.33 -10.89 -5.74
C PHE A 61 -1.18 -12.16 -5.87
#